data_AF-A0A3P3VNJ5-F1
#
_entry.id   AF-A0A3P3VNJ5-F1
#
_cell.length_a   1.000
_cell.length_b   1.000
_cell.length_c   1.000
_cell.angle_alpha   90.00
_cell.angle_beta   90.00
_cell.angle_gamma   90.00
#
_symmetry.space_group_name_H-M   'P 1'
#
loop_
_entity.id
_entity.type
_entity.pdbx_description
1 polymer ?
#
loop_
_entity_poly.entity_id
_entity_poly.type
_entity_poly.pdbx_seq_one_letter_code
_entity_poly.pdbx_strand_id
1 'polypeptide(L)'
;MMSGNLSAPGEPVLCAGLTPGFWKNHLRDWPEPYDPGELPLGWHPNNGQNTLVLEGGTLFNEYFTYRAGYFDDDPPASMLEVMQKEGYDDKYRLGAHAVAALLNATYFANMEGVSFGYTADEILSYWNLGHGPGGTDLESLKEFYMMLNQRGFD
;
A
#
# COMPACT_ATOMS: atom_id res chain seq x y z
N MET A 1 -33.16 -34.19 -17.51
CA MET A 1 -33.32 -34.33 -16.04
C MET A 1 -32.51 -33.21 -15.39
N MET A 2 -33.10 -32.59 -14.35
CA MET A 2 -32.56 -31.69 -13.29
C MET A 2 -31.03 -31.62 -13.13
N SER A 3 -30.38 -30.60 -12.58
CA SER A 3 -30.72 -29.40 -11.82
C SER A 3 -29.36 -28.73 -11.55
N GLY A 4 -29.31 -27.40 -11.48
CA GLY A 4 -28.09 -26.68 -11.12
C GLY A 4 -28.39 -25.25 -10.73
N ASN A 5 -29.29 -25.07 -9.77
CA ASN A 5 -29.49 -23.79 -9.09
C ASN A 5 -28.44 -23.71 -7.96
N LEU A 6 -27.40 -22.89 -8.15
CA LEU A 6 -26.37 -22.45 -7.18
C LEU A 6 -25.57 -21.38 -7.95
N SER A 7 -25.65 -20.08 -7.70
CA SER A 7 -25.76 -19.36 -6.44
C SER A 7 -26.59 -18.09 -6.66
N ALA A 8 -27.11 -17.50 -5.58
CA ALA A 8 -27.58 -16.11 -5.62
C ALA A 8 -26.50 -15.25 -6.29
N PRO A 9 -26.84 -14.23 -7.10
CA PRO A 9 -25.90 -13.16 -7.36
C PRO A 9 -25.66 -12.50 -6.01
N GLY A 10 -24.60 -12.93 -5.30
CA GLY A 10 -24.01 -12.11 -4.26
C GLY A 10 -23.73 -10.75 -4.91
N GLU A 11 -23.96 -9.68 -4.16
CA GLU A 11 -23.78 -8.33 -4.68
C GLU A 11 -22.46 -8.22 -5.46
N PRO A 12 -22.45 -7.49 -6.59
CA PRO A 12 -21.25 -7.37 -7.39
C PRO A 12 -20.12 -6.86 -6.50
N VAL A 13 -19.14 -7.72 -6.25
CA VAL A 13 -17.94 -7.34 -5.49
C VAL A 13 -17.25 -6.25 -6.28
N LEU A 14 -17.27 -5.04 -5.75
CA LEU A 14 -16.60 -3.92 -6.37
C LEU A 14 -15.10 -4.05 -6.10
N CYS A 15 -14.31 -4.28 -7.16
CA CYS A 15 -12.86 -4.16 -7.06
C CYS A 15 -12.52 -2.69 -6.84
N ALA A 16 -12.02 -2.33 -5.66
CA ALA A 16 -11.65 -0.96 -5.33
C ALA A 16 -10.14 -0.84 -5.05
N GLY A 17 -9.58 0.35 -5.26
CA GLY A 17 -8.19 0.63 -4.95
C GLY A 17 -7.98 2.13 -4.76
N LEU A 18 -7.14 2.49 -3.80
CA LEU A 18 -6.77 3.88 -3.49
C LEU A 18 -5.29 4.10 -3.79
N THR A 19 -4.97 5.22 -4.40
CA THR A 19 -3.60 5.52 -4.85
C THR A 19 -2.69 5.89 -3.67
N PRO A 20 -1.35 5.84 -3.83
CA PRO A 20 -0.44 6.39 -2.82
C PRO A 20 -0.75 7.86 -2.49
N GLY A 21 -1.24 8.63 -3.46
CA GLY A 21 -1.65 10.03 -3.24
C GLY A 21 -2.87 10.15 -2.33
N PHE A 22 -3.84 9.23 -2.41
CA PHE A 22 -4.95 9.17 -1.48
C PHE A 22 -4.44 8.96 -0.06
N TRP A 23 -3.69 7.88 0.17
CA TRP A 23 -3.23 7.48 1.51
C TRP A 23 -2.34 8.53 2.19
N LYS A 24 -1.53 9.27 1.42
CA LYS A 24 -0.74 10.40 1.93
C LYS A 24 -1.59 11.55 2.48
N ASN A 25 -2.78 11.76 1.91
CA ASN A 25 -3.68 12.85 2.30
C ASN A 25 -4.78 12.39 3.27
N HIS A 26 -4.86 11.09 3.55
CA HIS A 26 -5.90 10.45 4.36
C HIS A 26 -5.28 9.63 5.50
N LEU A 27 -4.37 10.24 6.26
CA LEU A 27 -3.61 9.56 7.31
C LEU A 27 -4.50 8.92 8.39
N ARG A 28 -5.65 9.53 8.69
CA ARG A 28 -6.61 9.02 9.68
C ARG A 28 -7.42 7.82 9.21
N ASP A 29 -7.37 7.52 7.92
CA ASP A 29 -8.10 6.41 7.32
C ASP A 29 -7.21 5.16 7.18
N TRP A 30 -5.95 5.24 7.61
CA TRP A 30 -5.06 4.08 7.62
C TRP A 30 -5.65 2.96 8.49
N PRO A 31 -5.78 1.74 7.95
CA PRO A 31 -6.33 0.63 8.72
C PRO A 31 -5.32 0.11 9.74
N GLU A 32 -5.81 -0.29 10.91
CA GLU A 32 -5.01 -1.07 11.86
C GLU A 32 -4.46 -2.35 11.19
N PRO A 33 -3.23 -2.79 11.53
CA PRO A 33 -2.35 -2.25 12.57
C PRO A 33 -1.40 -1.15 12.09
N TYR A 34 -1.56 -0.62 10.87
CA TYR A 34 -0.61 0.32 10.29
C TYR A 34 -0.87 1.74 10.78
N ASP A 35 0.20 2.39 11.25
CA ASP A 35 0.18 3.75 11.76
C ASP A 35 1.03 4.65 10.85
N PRO A 36 0.48 5.75 10.29
CA PRO A 36 1.28 6.74 9.58
C PRO A 36 2.28 7.47 10.50
N GLY A 37 2.09 7.42 11.82
CA GLY A 37 2.84 8.14 12.84
C GLY A 37 2.05 9.31 13.43
N GLU A 38 2.56 9.87 14.53
CA GLU A 38 1.93 11.00 15.19
C GLU A 38 2.14 12.29 14.39
N LEU A 39 1.04 12.92 13.98
CA LEU A 39 1.05 14.29 13.50
C LEU A 39 1.64 15.21 14.58
N PRO A 40 2.64 16.06 14.28
CA PRO A 40 3.07 17.10 15.21
C PRO A 40 1.85 17.91 15.67
N LEU A 41 1.73 18.16 16.97
CA LEU A 41 0.60 18.90 17.55
C LEU A 41 0.36 20.21 16.77
N GLY A 42 -0.83 20.32 16.15
CA GLY A 42 -1.25 21.49 15.37
C GLY A 42 -0.96 21.43 13.87
N TRP A 43 -0.46 20.31 13.34
CA TRP A 43 -0.26 20.13 11.90
C TRP A 43 -1.56 19.78 11.17
N HIS A 44 -1.84 20.49 10.09
CA HIS A 44 -2.99 20.25 9.21
C HIS A 44 -2.49 19.82 7.81
N PRO A 45 -3.03 18.74 7.22
CA PRO A 45 -2.58 18.20 5.94
C PRO A 45 -2.68 19.08 4.69
N ASN A 46 -3.19 20.30 4.84
CA ASN A 46 -3.42 21.22 3.72
C ASN A 46 -2.28 22.23 3.48
N ASN A 47 -1.16 22.14 4.21
CA ASN A 47 -0.13 23.19 4.17
C ASN A 47 1.01 23.00 3.14
N GLY A 48 0.89 22.08 2.20
CA GLY A 48 1.83 21.98 1.07
C GLY A 48 3.29 21.71 1.45
N GLN A 49 3.54 21.20 2.66
CA GLN A 49 4.86 20.74 3.07
C GLN A 49 5.08 19.33 2.53
N ASN A 50 6.08 19.19 1.65
CA ASN A 50 6.35 17.98 0.89
C ASN A 50 7.08 16.87 1.67
N THR A 51 7.35 17.04 2.96
CA THR A 51 7.98 16.00 3.77
C THR A 51 7.45 16.06 5.21
N LEU A 52 6.59 15.11 5.56
CA LEU A 52 6.16 14.84 6.93
C LEU A 52 7.07 13.77 7.49
N VAL A 53 7.89 14.17 8.47
CA VAL A 53 8.54 13.22 9.37
C VAL A 53 7.60 13.13 10.57
N LEU A 54 6.87 12.01 10.68
CA LEU A 54 6.02 11.72 11.83
C LEU A 54 6.78 10.81 12.79
N GLU A 55 6.74 11.09 14.08
CA GLU A 55 7.34 10.20 15.08
C GLU A 55 6.45 8.96 15.26
N GLY A 56 7.06 7.78 15.40
CA GLY A 56 6.37 6.56 15.81
C GLY A 56 5.55 5.81 14.75
N GLY A 57 5.62 6.19 13.47
CA GLY A 57 4.92 5.49 12.40
C GLY A 57 5.45 4.07 12.13
N THR A 58 4.62 3.22 11.54
CA THR A 58 4.98 1.84 11.17
C THR A 58 6.18 1.85 10.22
N LEU A 59 7.22 1.11 10.59
CA LEU A 59 8.44 1.05 9.80
C LEU A 59 8.21 0.21 8.55
N PHE A 60 8.76 0.67 7.41
CA PHE A 60 8.60 -0.04 6.15
C PHE A 60 9.22 -1.45 6.21
N ASN A 61 10.40 -1.57 6.84
CA ASN A 61 11.17 -2.80 6.93
C ASN A 61 10.61 -3.84 7.93
N GLU A 62 9.60 -3.49 8.74
CA GLU A 62 8.89 -4.45 9.59
C GLU A 62 8.03 -5.43 8.77
N TYR A 63 7.50 -4.97 7.64
CA TYR A 63 6.58 -5.75 6.80
C TYR A 63 7.15 -6.08 5.42
N PHE A 64 7.82 -5.12 4.80
CA PHE A 64 8.44 -5.31 3.49
C PHE A 64 9.87 -5.78 3.68
N THR A 65 10.05 -7.09 3.80
CA THR A 65 11.36 -7.66 4.10
C THR A 65 12.39 -7.38 2.99
N TYR A 66 13.64 -7.31 3.42
CA TYR A 66 14.69 -6.53 2.82
C TYR A 66 15.45 -7.21 1.67
N ARG A 67 15.81 -6.41 0.65
CA ARG A 67 17.02 -6.59 -0.16
C ARG A 67 17.94 -5.39 0.07
N ALA A 68 19.24 -5.65 0.20
CA ALA A 68 20.23 -4.60 0.43
C ALA A 68 20.22 -3.47 -0.60
N GLY A 69 20.19 -2.22 -0.11
CA GLY A 69 20.26 -1.00 -0.91
C GLY A 69 18.94 -0.39 -1.39
N TYR A 70 17.77 -0.95 -1.09
CA TYR A 70 16.50 -0.39 -1.59
C TYR A 70 15.95 0.75 -0.71
N PHE A 71 16.12 0.67 0.61
CA PHE A 71 15.89 1.74 1.59
C PHE A 71 16.83 1.54 2.79
N ASP A 72 18.12 1.81 2.60
CA ASP A 72 19.15 1.75 3.66
C ASP A 72 19.20 3.08 4.46
N ASP A 73 18.04 3.65 4.77
CA ASP A 73 17.97 4.86 5.59
C ASP A 73 18.40 4.54 7.05
N ASP A 74 19.16 5.45 7.66
CA ASP A 74 19.52 5.42 9.09
C ASP A 74 19.10 6.75 9.73
N PRO A 75 18.00 6.79 10.51
CA PRO A 75 17.16 5.66 10.95
C PRO A 75 16.27 5.07 9.83
N PRO A 76 15.73 3.84 10.00
CA PRO A 76 14.83 3.24 9.02
C PRO A 76 13.59 4.09 8.76
N ALA A 77 13.20 4.21 7.49
CA ALA A 77 12.02 4.97 7.10
C ALA A 77 10.71 4.27 7.47
N SER A 78 9.74 5.06 7.91
CA SER A 78 8.33 4.68 8.02
C SER A 78 7.69 4.45 6.64
N MET A 79 6.58 3.71 6.61
CA MET A 79 5.78 3.54 5.39
C MET A 79 5.29 4.87 4.81
N LEU A 80 4.98 5.85 5.66
CA LEU A 80 4.56 7.18 5.23
C LEU A 80 5.72 7.94 4.57
N GLU A 81 6.92 7.91 5.15
CA GLU A 81 8.12 8.51 4.55
C GLU A 81 8.44 7.85 3.20
N VAL A 82 8.34 6.53 3.10
CA VAL A 82 8.51 5.81 1.82
C VAL A 82 7.52 6.29 0.76
N MET A 83 6.25 6.53 1.11
CA MET A 83 5.27 7.07 0.15
C MET A 83 5.56 8.51 -0.31
N GLN A 84 6.35 9.26 0.46
CA GLN A 84 6.74 10.64 0.15
C GLN A 84 8.03 10.74 -0.66
N LYS A 85 8.88 9.70 -0.65
CA LYS A 85 10.09 9.64 -1.47
C LYS A 85 9.73 9.74 -2.97
N GLU A 86 10.59 10.39 -3.73
CA GLU A 86 10.44 10.58 -5.17
C GLU A 86 11.76 10.27 -5.91
N GLY A 87 11.67 10.01 -7.22
CA GLY A 87 12.85 9.90 -8.08
C GLY A 87 13.81 8.76 -7.68
N TYR A 88 15.06 9.12 -7.35
CA TYR A 88 16.09 8.15 -6.98
C TYR A 88 15.89 7.56 -5.59
N ASP A 89 15.16 8.26 -4.71
CA ASP A 89 14.97 7.84 -3.33
C ASP A 89 13.94 6.71 -3.20
N ASP A 90 13.03 6.56 -4.16
CA ASP A 90 12.18 5.37 -4.36
C ASP A 90 12.10 5.07 -5.86
N LYS A 91 12.99 4.19 -6.32
CA LYS A 91 13.10 3.85 -7.75
C LYS A 91 11.73 3.41 -8.29
N TYR A 92 11.26 4.07 -9.34
CA TYR A 92 9.93 3.85 -9.95
C TYR A 92 8.72 4.17 -9.06
N ARG A 93 8.92 4.69 -7.85
CA ARG A 93 7.89 4.82 -6.81
C ARG A 93 7.31 3.48 -6.35
N LEU A 94 8.12 2.43 -6.45
CA LEU A 94 7.71 1.06 -6.13
C LEU A 94 7.31 0.94 -4.65
N GLY A 95 8.11 1.49 -3.74
CA GLY A 95 7.81 1.49 -2.31
C GLY A 95 6.47 2.16 -2.02
N ALA A 96 6.24 3.33 -2.62
CA ALA A 96 4.98 4.05 -2.46
C ALA A 96 3.76 3.22 -2.94
N HIS A 97 3.88 2.55 -4.09
CA HIS A 97 2.81 1.69 -4.61
C HIS A 97 2.61 0.41 -3.79
N ALA A 98 3.69 -0.18 -3.25
CA ALA A 98 3.61 -1.35 -2.40
C ALA A 98 2.89 -1.04 -1.08
N VAL A 99 3.23 0.07 -0.41
CA VAL A 99 2.54 0.52 0.80
C VAL A 99 1.05 0.74 0.51
N ALA A 100 0.70 1.48 -0.56
CA ALA A 100 -0.70 1.70 -0.91
C ALA A 100 -1.48 0.41 -1.16
N ALA A 101 -0.84 -0.60 -1.76
CA ALA A 101 -1.47 -1.90 -1.99
C ALA A 101 -1.72 -2.65 -0.68
N LEU A 102 -0.79 -2.57 0.27
CA LEU A 102 -0.95 -3.17 1.60
C LEU A 102 -2.09 -2.51 2.39
N LEU A 103 -2.15 -1.17 2.37
CA LEU A 103 -3.21 -0.41 3.01
C LEU A 103 -4.57 -0.73 2.37
N ASN A 104 -4.66 -0.78 1.03
CA ASN A 104 -5.88 -1.17 0.33
C ASN A 104 -6.35 -2.58 0.70
N ALA A 105 -5.44 -3.57 0.67
CA ALA A 105 -5.75 -4.95 1.01
C ALA A 105 -6.35 -5.07 2.42
N THR A 106 -5.84 -4.27 3.36
CA THR A 106 -6.27 -4.28 4.76
C THR A 106 -7.55 -3.49 4.97
N TYR A 107 -7.66 -2.32 4.35
CA TYR A 107 -8.81 -1.42 4.47
C TYR A 107 -10.09 -2.07 3.92
N PHE A 108 -9.99 -2.66 2.72
CA PHE A 108 -11.15 -3.30 2.07
C PHE A 108 -11.47 -4.68 2.65
N ALA A 109 -10.58 -5.32 3.41
CA ALA A 109 -10.87 -6.61 4.05
C ALA A 109 -12.04 -6.53 5.05
N ASN A 110 -12.30 -5.34 5.60
CA ASN A 110 -13.36 -5.10 6.56
C ASN A 110 -14.61 -4.43 5.95
N MET A 111 -14.67 -4.29 4.62
CA MET A 111 -15.79 -3.65 3.93
C MET A 111 -16.73 -4.67 3.30
N GLU A 112 -18.02 -4.56 3.60
CA GLU A 112 -19.05 -5.39 2.99
C GLU A 112 -19.26 -4.98 1.52
N GLY A 113 -19.27 -5.96 0.61
CA GLY A 113 -19.53 -5.73 -0.83
C GLY A 113 -18.37 -5.14 -1.63
N VAL A 114 -17.23 -4.85 -1.00
CA VAL A 114 -16.03 -4.29 -1.65
C VAL A 114 -14.85 -5.23 -1.43
N SER A 115 -13.99 -5.39 -2.44
CA SER A 115 -12.76 -6.16 -2.30
C SER A 115 -11.61 -5.50 -3.03
N PHE A 116 -10.41 -5.61 -2.47
CA PHE A 116 -9.18 -5.30 -3.20
C PHE A 116 -8.79 -6.42 -4.18
N GLY A 117 -9.31 -7.63 -3.96
CA GLY A 117 -8.94 -8.85 -4.68
C GLY A 117 -7.62 -9.49 -4.23
N TYR A 118 -6.96 -8.91 -3.23
CA TYR A 118 -5.74 -9.44 -2.59
C TYR A 118 -5.78 -9.17 -1.08
N THR A 119 -5.23 -10.10 -0.31
CA THR A 119 -4.99 -9.98 1.13
C THR A 119 -3.65 -9.28 1.40
N ALA A 120 -3.47 -8.78 2.63
CA ALA A 120 -2.21 -8.17 3.05
C ALA A 120 -1.02 -9.13 2.88
N ASP A 121 -1.20 -10.40 3.27
CA ASP A 121 -0.16 -11.44 3.16
C ASP A 121 0.24 -11.73 1.71
N GLU A 122 -0.71 -11.71 0.78
CA GLU A 122 -0.42 -11.87 -0.65
C GLU A 122 0.39 -10.69 -1.19
N ILE A 123 0.05 -9.46 -0.80
CA ILE A 123 0.83 -8.26 -1.18
C ILE A 123 2.27 -8.35 -0.67
N LEU A 124 2.48 -8.73 0.59
CA LEU A 124 3.82 -8.92 1.13
C LEU A 124 4.57 -10.08 0.45
N SER A 125 3.86 -11.14 0.06
CA SER A 125 4.45 -12.26 -0.68
C SER A 125 4.97 -11.83 -2.06
N TYR A 126 4.22 -11.00 -2.79
CA TYR A 126 4.68 -10.47 -4.08
C TYR A 126 5.92 -9.58 -3.95
N TRP A 127 5.99 -8.78 -2.88
CA TRP A 127 7.18 -7.99 -2.57
C TRP A 127 8.42 -8.89 -2.41
N ASN A 128 8.30 -9.93 -1.60
CA ASN A 128 9.40 -10.86 -1.31
C ASN A 128 9.81 -11.66 -2.55
N LEU A 129 8.86 -12.08 -3.38
CA LEU A 129 9.15 -12.77 -4.65
C LEU A 129 9.88 -11.88 -5.66
N GLY A 130 9.46 -10.61 -5.77
CA GLY A 130 10.11 -9.66 -6.67
C GLY A 130 11.51 -9.24 -6.21
N HIS A 131 11.80 -9.29 -4.91
CA HIS A 131 13.10 -8.90 -4.33
C HIS A 131 14.04 -10.07 -3.97
N GLY A 132 13.57 -11.32 -4.05
CA GLY A 132 14.36 -12.51 -3.71
C GLY A 132 15.48 -12.84 -4.70
N PRO A 133 16.31 -13.87 -4.43
CA PRO A 133 17.35 -14.34 -5.36
C PRO A 133 16.70 -14.80 -6.68
N GLY A 134 16.96 -14.09 -7.78
CA GLY A 134 16.30 -14.33 -9.07
C GLY A 134 15.01 -13.53 -9.30
N GLY A 135 14.70 -12.58 -8.42
CA GLY A 135 13.55 -11.68 -8.51
C GLY A 135 13.52 -10.83 -9.78
N THR A 136 12.31 -10.51 -10.21
CA THR A 136 11.99 -9.81 -11.47
C THR A 136 12.32 -8.33 -11.44
N ASP A 137 12.34 -7.77 -12.65
CA ASP A 137 12.32 -6.34 -12.96
C ASP A 137 11.41 -5.54 -11.99
N LEU A 138 12.03 -4.61 -11.26
CA LEU A 138 11.38 -3.76 -10.26
C LEU A 138 10.27 -2.89 -10.87
N GLU A 139 10.41 -2.54 -12.16
CA GLU A 139 9.41 -1.78 -12.89
C GLU A 139 8.13 -2.61 -13.07
N SER A 140 8.25 -3.87 -13.48
CA SER A 140 7.12 -4.80 -13.57
C SER A 140 6.40 -5.01 -12.22
N LEU A 141 7.14 -5.10 -11.11
CA LEU A 141 6.53 -5.20 -9.78
C LEU A 141 5.78 -3.90 -9.41
N LYS A 142 6.33 -2.75 -9.78
CA LYS A 142 5.66 -1.47 -9.59
C LYS A 142 4.38 -1.38 -10.43
N GLU A 143 4.41 -1.80 -11.69
CA GLU A 143 3.23 -1.81 -12.57
C GLU A 143 2.11 -2.70 -12.01
N PHE A 144 2.46 -3.84 -11.43
CA PHE A 144 1.51 -4.70 -10.71
C PHE A 144 0.80 -3.93 -9.59
N TYR A 145 1.54 -3.35 -8.64
CA TYR A 145 0.94 -2.60 -7.53
C TYR A 145 0.17 -1.35 -8.01
N MET A 146 0.68 -0.63 -9.00
CA MET A 146 0.00 0.53 -9.57
C MET A 146 -1.36 0.13 -10.16
N MET A 147 -1.42 -0.96 -10.92
CA MET A 147 -2.67 -1.49 -11.47
C MET A 147 -3.68 -1.86 -10.38
N LEU A 148 -3.23 -2.41 -9.24
CA LEU A 148 -4.13 -2.70 -8.11
C LEU A 148 -4.71 -1.43 -7.51
N ASN A 149 -3.85 -0.42 -7.31
CA ASN A 149 -4.19 0.82 -6.62
C ASN A 149 -5.09 1.78 -7.43
N GLN A 150 -5.29 1.53 -8.73
CA GLN A 150 -6.06 2.38 -9.64
C GLN A 150 -7.43 1.79 -10.03
N ARG A 151 -8.00 0.91 -9.19
CA ARG A 151 -9.22 0.15 -9.52
C ARG A 151 -10.54 0.82 -9.08
N GLY A 152 -10.50 1.93 -8.36
CA GLY A 152 -11.69 2.71 -7.96
C GLY A 152 -12.12 3.73 -9.02
N PHE A 153 -13.43 4.04 -9.09
CA PHE A 153 -13.98 5.09 -9.96
C PHE A 153 -13.54 6.49 -9.53
N ASP A 154 -13.23 7.35 -10.51
CA ASP A 154 -13.20 8.82 -10.36
C ASP A 154 -14.57 9.39 -9.93
#